data_AF-A0A1G5SCB5-F1
#
_entry.id   AF-A0A1G5SCB5-F1
#
_cell.length_a   1.000
_cell.length_b   1.000
_cell.length_c   1.000
_cell.angle_alpha   90.00
_cell.angle_beta   90.00
_cell.angle_gamma   90.00
#
_symmetry.space_group_name_H-M   'P 1'
#
loop_
_entity.id
_entity.type
_entity.pdbx_description
1 polymer ?
#
loop_
_entity_poly.entity_id
_entity_poly.type
_entity_poly.pdbx_seq_one_letter_code
_entity_poly.pdbx_strand_id
1 'polypeptide(L)' 'MDDWHESIGDPILADAILDRLVHNAHKLDLSGESIRKSKRDPD' A
#
# COMPACT_ATOMS: atom_id res chain seq x y z
N MET A 1 -6.89 9.05 -0.15
CA MET A 1 -7.07 8.67 -1.57
C MET A 1 -6.08 9.43 -2.43
N ASP A 2 -5.68 10.63 -1.99
CA ASP A 2 -4.70 11.51 -2.64
C ASP A 2 -3.38 10.81 -3.00
N ASP A 3 -2.81 9.96 -2.13
CA ASP A 3 -1.54 9.25 -2.42
C ASP A 3 -1.62 8.35 -3.67
N TRP A 4 -2.79 7.74 -3.93
CA TRP A 4 -3.00 6.88 -5.10
C TRP A 4 -3.23 7.70 -6.36
N HIS A 5 -3.95 8.82 -6.23
CA HIS A 5 -4.18 9.76 -7.32
C HIS A 5 -2.86 10.41 -7.75
N GLU A 6 -1.97 10.74 -6.81
CA GLU A 6 -0.62 11.24 -7.10
C GLU A 6 0.28 10.16 -7.73
N SER A 7 0.21 8.92 -7.23
CA SER A 7 0.99 7.80 -7.76
C SER A 7 0.58 7.38 -9.17
N ILE A 8 -0.70 7.51 -9.52
CA ILE A 8 -1.27 7.09 -10.82
C ILE A 8 -1.36 8.28 -11.80
N GLY A 9 -1.50 9.50 -11.30
CA GLY A 9 -1.53 10.75 -12.08
C GLY A 9 -2.89 11.08 -12.72
N ASP A 10 -3.82 10.14 -12.75
CA ASP A 10 -5.21 10.35 -13.20
C ASP A 10 -6.19 9.88 -12.10
N PRO A 11 -6.96 10.81 -11.50
CA PRO A 11 -7.88 10.48 -10.41
C PRO A 11 -9.01 9.54 -10.84
N ILE A 12 -9.51 9.62 -12.08
CA ILE A 12 -10.59 8.76 -12.56
C ILE A 12 -10.10 7.33 -12.73
N LEU A 13 -8.92 7.17 -13.32
CA LEU A 13 -8.30 5.87 -13.48
C LEU A 13 -7.91 5.26 -12.13
N ALA A 14 -7.38 6.08 -11.22
CA ALA A 14 -7.01 5.63 -9.89
C ALA A 14 -8.20 5.10 -9.10
N ASP A 15 -9.35 5.79 -9.14
CA ASP A 15 -10.58 5.33 -8.50
C ASP A 15 -11.08 4.02 -9.12
N ALA A 16 -11.10 3.91 -10.46
CA ALA A 16 -11.53 2.69 -11.13
C ALA A 16 -10.66 1.46 -10.81
N ILE A 17 -9.34 1.66 -10.68
CA ILE A 17 -8.40 0.60 -10.29
C ILE A 17 -8.59 0.23 -8.81
N LEU A 18 -8.71 1.23 -7.94
CA LEU A 18 -8.87 1.04 -6.50
C LEU A 18 -10.17 0.28 -6.20
N ASP A 19 -11.27 0.63 -6.85
CA ASP A 19 -12.54 -0.08 -6.72
C ASP A 19 -12.38 -1.56 -7.05
N ARG A 20 -11.70 -1.90 -8.15
CA ARG A 20 -11.49 -3.29 -8.55
C ARG A 20 -10.58 -4.06 -7.58
N LEU A 21 -9.53 -3.43 -7.07
CA LEU A 21 -8.57 -4.06 -6.16
C LEU A 21 -9.17 -4.28 -4.77
N VAL A 22 -9.85 -3.28 -4.22
CA VAL A 22 -10.35 -3.30 -2.85
C VAL A 22 -11.62 -4.12 -2.72
N HIS A 23 -12.47 -4.18 -3.77
CA HIS A 23 -13.76 -4.88 -3.71
C HIS A 23 -13.67 -6.35 -3.26
N ASN A 24 -12.58 -7.05 -3.57
CA ASN A 24 -12.36 -8.45 -3.18
C ASN A 24 -11.12 -8.66 -2.30
N ALA A 25 -10.50 -7.60 -1.80
CA ALA A 25 -9.28 -7.71 -1.00
C ALA A 25 -9.58 -7.73 0.50
N HIS A 26 -8.82 -8.53 1.23
CA HIS A 26 -8.74 -8.41 2.69
C HIS A 26 -7.73 -7.33 3.06
N LYS A 27 -8.20 -6.28 3.71
CA LYS A 27 -7.32 -5.21 4.20
C LYS A 27 -6.64 -5.66 5.50
N LEU A 28 -5.32 -5.69 5.48
CA LEU A 28 -4.48 -5.99 6.65
C LEU A 28 -3.66 -4.76 6.98
N ASP A 29 -3.95 -4.14 8.12
CA ASP A 29 -3.17 -3.01 8.61
C ASP A 29 -1.96 -3.55 9.38
N LEU A 30 -0.78 -3.46 8.78
CA LEU A 30 0.47 -3.93 9.38
C LEU A 30 1.06 -2.84 10.28
N SER A 31 1.63 -3.25 11.42
CA SER A 31 2.32 -2.36 12.36
C SER A 31 3.60 -3.03 12.90
N GLY A 32 4.47 -2.23 13.51
CA GLY A 32 5.77 -2.68 14.05
C GLY A 32 6.97 -2.32 13.17
N GLU A 33 8.17 -2.57 13.68
CA GLU A 33 9.41 -2.30 12.95
C GLU A 33 9.67 -3.30 11.81
N SER A 34 10.45 -2.88 10.82
CA SER A 34 10.84 -3.73 9.70
C SER A 34 11.62 -4.96 10.19
N ILE A 35 11.08 -6.15 9.92
CA ILE A 35 11.72 -7.44 10.21
C ILE A 35 13.09 -7.56 9.51
N ARG A 36 13.29 -6.84 8.38
CA ARG A 36 14.57 -6.83 7.66
C ARG A 36 15.67 -6.10 8.43
N LYS A 37 15.32 -5.14 9.30
CA LYS A 37 16.26 -4.37 10.12
C LYS A 37 16.94 -5.26 11.17
N SER A 38 16.17 -6.14 11.82
CA SER A 38 16.68 -7.13 12.80
C SER A 38 17.72 -8.11 12.23
N LYS A 39 17.83 -8.25 10.91
CA LYS A 39 18.75 -9.20 10.26
C LYS A 39 20.08 -8.59 9.82
N ARG A 40 20.23 -7.26 9.92
CA ARG A 40 21.39 -6.52 9.42
C ARG A 40 22.41 -6.13 10.48
N ASP A 41 22.10 -6.29 11.75
CA ASP A 41 23.05 -6.10 12.85
C ASP A 41 23.51 -7.48 13.34
N PRO A 42 24.69 -7.98 12.91
CA PRO A 42 25.47 -8.86 13.76
C PRO A 42 26.05 -7.99 14.89
N ASP A 43 25.88 -8.41 16.14
CA ASP A 43 26.66 -7.89 17.29
C ASP A 43 28.17 -7.86 16.97
#